data_AF-A0A183NB76-F1
#
_entry.id   AF-A0A183NB76-F1
#
_cell.length_a   1.000
_cell.length_b   1.000
_cell.length_c   1.000
_cell.angle_alpha   90.00
_cell.angle_beta   90.00
_cell.angle_gamma   90.00
#
_symmetry.space_group_name_H-M   'P 1'
#
loop_
_entity.id
_entity.type
_entity.pdbx_description
1 polymer ?
#
loop_
_entity_poly.entity_id
_entity_poly.type
_entity_poly.pdbx_seq_one_letter_code
_entity_poly.pdbx_strand_id
1 'polypeptide(L)'
;MGLIDGYFVPFHAYHPTPTTEELCTSNVKLAFELIQAAGMVEPPAKPEEIVAGDSSAVLRVLYGIYSYCAHMEDEQRRYEINNIREQGEMDEYYDNNQKPAVQHGVINLS
;
A
#
# COMPACT_ATOMS: atom_id res chain seq x y z
N MET A 1 2.44 18.77 3.15
CA MET A 1 2.73 18.09 1.86
C MET A 1 1.67 17.01 1.72
N GLY A 2 0.84 17.05 0.67
CA GLY A 2 -0.06 15.95 0.37
C GLY A 2 0.71 14.89 -0.42
N LEU A 3 0.90 13.71 0.18
CA LEU A 3 1.58 12.56 -0.41
C LEU A 3 0.55 11.45 -0.60
N ILE A 4 0.42 10.95 -1.83
CA ILE A 4 -0.38 9.77 -2.15
C ILE A 4 0.50 8.88 -3.00
N ASP A 5 0.75 7.67 -2.53
CA ASP A 5 1.51 6.63 -3.25
C ASP A 5 2.88 7.11 -3.78
N GLY A 6 3.58 7.95 -3.00
CA GLY A 6 4.88 8.53 -3.38
C GLY A 6 4.82 9.72 -4.35
N TYR A 7 3.64 10.12 -4.80
CA TYR A 7 3.43 11.31 -5.63
C TYR A 7 2.98 12.52 -4.81
N PHE A 8 3.44 13.70 -5.23
CA PHE A 8 3.07 14.96 -4.62
C PHE A 8 1.81 15.52 -5.28
N VAL A 9 0.82 15.87 -4.46
CA VAL A 9 -0.29 16.72 -4.93
C VAL A 9 0.23 18.15 -5.07
N PRO A 10 0.18 18.77 -6.26
CA PRO A 10 0.70 20.12 -6.46
C PRO A 10 0.01 21.15 -5.57
N PHE A 11 0.77 22.14 -5.07
CA PHE A 11 0.24 23.16 -4.15
C PHE A 11 -0.86 24.05 -4.76
N HIS A 12 -0.92 24.13 -6.10
CA HIS A 12 -1.97 24.85 -6.81
C HIS A 12 -3.24 24.03 -7.01
N ALA A 13 -3.22 22.73 -6.72
CA ALA A 13 -4.37 21.85 -6.92
C ALA A 13 -5.37 21.92 -5.75
N TYR A 14 -4.94 22.41 -4.58
CA TYR A 14 -5.78 22.54 -3.39
C TYR A 14 -5.58 23.88 -2.71
N HIS A 15 -6.53 24.25 -1.85
CA HIS A 15 -6.49 25.48 -1.05
C HIS A 15 -5.86 25.19 0.32
N PRO A 16 -4.66 25.70 0.65
CA PRO A 16 -3.99 25.37 1.91
C PRO A 16 -4.69 25.93 3.15
N THR A 17 -5.33 27.08 3.00
CA THR A 17 -6.07 27.78 4.05
C THR A 17 -7.45 28.14 3.49
N PRO A 18 -8.35 27.16 3.36
CA PRO A 18 -9.68 27.42 2.84
C PRO A 18 -10.47 28.25 3.86
N THR A 19 -10.95 29.41 3.47
CA THR A 19 -11.71 30.34 4.33
C THR A 19 -13.20 30.36 4.04
N THR A 20 -13.63 29.72 2.94
CA THR A 20 -15.04 29.61 2.54
C THR A 20 -15.42 28.15 2.39
N GLU A 21 -16.71 27.84 2.56
CA GLU A 21 -17.24 26.50 2.38
C GLU A 21 -17.01 25.97 0.95
N GLU A 22 -17.02 26.85 -0.06
CA GLU A 22 -16.72 26.48 -1.45
C GLU A 22 -15.29 25.99 -1.62
N LEU A 23 -14.31 26.67 -0.98
CA LEU A 23 -12.90 26.26 -1.01
C LEU A 23 -12.70 24.94 -0.25
N CYS A 24 -13.37 24.78 0.90
CA CYS A 24 -13.38 23.52 1.64
C CYS A 24 -13.96 22.38 0.80
N THR A 25 -15.12 22.63 0.15
CA THR A 25 -15.80 21.66 -0.71
C THR A 25 -14.93 21.26 -1.89
N SER A 26 -14.22 22.22 -2.51
CA SER A 26 -13.28 21.93 -3.60
C SER A 26 -12.14 21.02 -3.13
N ASN A 27 -11.58 21.25 -1.94
CA ASN A 27 -10.55 20.38 -1.39
C ASN A 27 -11.07 18.97 -1.10
N VAL A 28 -12.28 18.85 -0.55
CA VAL A 28 -12.87 17.54 -0.26
C VAL A 28 -13.18 16.77 -1.56
N LYS A 29 -13.67 17.45 -2.59
CA LYS A 29 -13.86 16.85 -3.92
C LYS A 29 -12.56 16.30 -4.50
N LEU A 30 -11.49 17.10 -4.47
CA LEU A 30 -10.17 16.65 -4.87
C LEU A 30 -9.72 15.42 -4.06
N ALA A 31 -9.91 15.43 -2.74
CA ALA A 31 -9.55 14.29 -1.91
C ALA A 31 -10.30 13.01 -2.33
N PHE A 32 -11.59 13.12 -2.68
CA PHE A 32 -12.38 11.97 -3.15
C PHE A 32 -11.91 11.46 -4.51
N GLU A 33 -11.57 12.36 -5.44
CA GLU A 33 -10.98 11.99 -6.73
C GLU A 33 -9.66 11.24 -6.54
N LEU A 34 -8.82 11.72 -5.62
CA LEU A 34 -7.54 11.09 -5.32
C LEU A 34 -7.70 9.71 -4.65
N ILE A 35 -8.69 9.56 -3.77
CA ILE A 35 -9.05 8.26 -3.17
C ILE A 35 -9.44 7.26 -4.27
N GLN A 36 -10.26 7.68 -5.23
CA GLN A 36 -10.64 6.82 -6.36
C GLN A 36 -9.45 6.51 -7.28
N ALA A 37 -8.59 7.50 -7.54
CA ALA A 37 -7.38 7.33 -8.33
C ALA A 37 -6.38 6.34 -7.68
N ALA A 38 -6.38 6.25 -6.34
CA ALA A 38 -5.62 5.23 -5.61
C ALA A 38 -6.24 3.82 -5.71
N GLY A 39 -7.40 3.66 -6.35
CA GLY A 39 -8.09 2.37 -6.51
C GLY A 39 -9.01 2.00 -5.34
N MET A 40 -9.29 2.93 -4.44
CA MET A 40 -10.33 2.76 -3.42
C MET A 40 -11.71 2.94 -4.02
N VAL A 41 -12.71 2.33 -3.38
CA VAL A 41 -14.12 2.59 -3.69
C VAL A 41 -14.46 4.05 -3.37
N GLU A 42 -15.32 4.65 -4.20
CA GLU A 42 -15.81 6.01 -3.98
C GLU A 42 -16.36 6.17 -2.55
N PRO A 43 -15.94 7.23 -1.82
CA PRO A 43 -16.42 7.48 -0.47
C PRO A 43 -17.95 7.59 -0.42
N PRO A 44 -18.65 6.88 0.50
CA PRO A 44 -20.11 6.89 0.60
C PRO A 44 -20.62 8.12 1.39
N ALA A 45 -20.13 9.30 1.03
CA ALA A 45 -20.45 10.58 1.65
C ALA A 45 -20.45 11.67 0.59
N LYS A 46 -21.25 12.72 0.78
CA LYS A 46 -21.17 13.91 -0.06
C LYS A 46 -20.08 14.85 0.45
N PRO A 47 -19.36 15.57 -0.42
CA PRO A 47 -18.37 16.55 0.01
C PRO A 47 -18.93 17.58 1.01
N GLU A 48 -20.18 18.00 0.80
CA GLU A 48 -20.86 18.98 1.65
C GLU A 48 -21.11 18.44 3.07
N GLU A 49 -21.36 17.14 3.23
CA GLU A 49 -21.52 16.49 4.55
C GLU A 49 -20.20 16.50 5.34
N ILE A 50 -19.07 16.34 4.64
CA ILE A 50 -17.75 16.42 5.25
C ILE A 50 -17.41 17.85 5.65
N VAL A 51 -17.71 18.84 4.78
CA VAL A 51 -17.48 20.26 5.08
C VAL A 51 -18.35 20.73 6.24
N ALA A 52 -19.59 20.25 6.33
CA ALA A 52 -20.48 20.52 7.46
C ALA A 52 -20.08 19.80 8.77
N GLY A 53 -19.11 18.87 8.71
CA GLY A 53 -18.62 18.14 9.88
C GLY A 53 -19.57 17.05 10.37
N ASP A 54 -20.36 16.42 9.48
CA ASP A 54 -21.21 15.30 9.86
C ASP A 54 -20.36 14.12 10.36
N SER A 55 -20.43 13.85 11.66
CA SER A 55 -19.62 12.82 12.31
C SER A 55 -19.79 11.43 11.70
N SER A 56 -21.00 11.08 11.26
CA SER A 56 -21.28 9.77 10.66
C SER A 56 -20.67 9.64 9.26
N ALA A 57 -20.73 10.69 8.44
CA ALA A 57 -20.06 10.74 7.14
C ALA A 57 -18.54 10.73 7.31
N VAL A 58 -17.99 11.56 8.19
CA VAL A 58 -16.55 11.62 8.47
C VAL A 58 -16.01 10.26 8.92
N LEU A 59 -16.68 9.59 9.85
CA LEU A 59 -16.26 8.27 10.32
C LEU A 59 -16.30 7.21 9.21
N ARG A 60 -17.31 7.23 8.33
CA ARG A 60 -17.39 6.29 7.20
C ARG A 60 -16.21 6.46 6.25
N VAL A 61 -15.87 7.70 5.90
CA VAL A 61 -14.73 8.00 5.02
C VAL A 61 -13.41 7.59 5.69
N LEU A 62 -13.20 7.99 6.94
CA LEU A 62 -11.98 7.64 7.69
C LEU A 62 -11.80 6.13 7.85
N TYR A 63 -12.88 5.41 8.16
CA TYR A 63 -12.86 3.96 8.28
C TYR A 63 -12.51 3.29 6.94
N GLY A 64 -13.04 3.80 5.83
CA GLY A 64 -12.71 3.33 4.48
C GLY A 64 -11.23 3.50 4.17
N ILE A 65 -10.67 4.68 4.44
CA ILE A 65 -9.23 4.96 4.27
C ILE A 65 -8.39 4.03 5.13
N TYR A 66 -8.71 3.91 6.42
CA TYR A 66 -7.98 3.04 7.35
C TYR A 66 -8.00 1.58 6.88
N SER A 67 -9.16 1.06 6.48
CA SER A 67 -9.32 -0.32 6.03
C SER A 67 -8.49 -0.60 4.77
N TYR A 68 -8.46 0.35 3.84
CA TYR A 68 -7.64 0.24 2.64
C TYR A 68 -6.15 0.26 2.97
N CYS A 69 -5.68 1.21 3.79
CA CYS A 69 -4.28 1.26 4.21
C CYS A 69 -3.84 -0.02 4.92
N ALA A 70 -4.65 -0.54 5.85
CA ALA A 70 -4.35 -1.77 6.57
C ALA A 70 -4.25 -2.98 5.62
N HIS A 71 -5.15 -3.07 4.63
CA HIS A 71 -5.09 -4.13 3.63
C HIS A 71 -3.82 -4.05 2.78
N MET A 72 -3.41 -2.86 2.35
CA MET A 72 -2.18 -2.67 1.59
C MET A 72 -0.94 -3.11 2.38
N GLU A 73 -0.86 -2.77 3.67
CA GLU A 73 0.27 -3.19 4.53
C GLU A 73 0.32 -4.71 4.68
N ASP A 74 -0.84 -5.36 4.83
CA ASP A 74 -0.92 -6.82 4.91
C ASP A 74 -0.53 -7.51 3.60
N GLU A 75 -0.95 -6.96 2.46
CA GLU A 75 -0.60 -7.47 1.14
C GLU A 75 0.89 -7.30 0.84
N GLN A 76 1.46 -6.15 1.16
CA GLN A 76 2.89 -5.89 1.07
C GLN A 76 3.69 -6.87 1.92
N ARG A 77 3.27 -7.10 3.17
CA ARG A 77 3.91 -8.08 4.07
C ARG A 77 3.85 -9.50 3.51
N ARG A 78 2.74 -9.88 2.88
CA ARG A 78 2.60 -11.20 2.22
C ARG A 78 3.54 -11.34 1.03
N TYR A 79 3.66 -10.30 0.21
CA TYR A 79 4.59 -10.29 -0.92
C TYR A 79 6.04 -10.46 -0.44
N GLU A 80 6.44 -9.74 0.60
CA GLU A 80 7.77 -9.86 1.20
C GLU A 80 8.05 -11.27 1.74
N ILE A 81 7.10 -11.85 2.47
CA ILE A 81 7.22 -13.23 2.97
C ILE A 81 7.37 -14.24 1.83
N ASN A 82 6.59 -14.08 0.76
CA ASN A 82 6.66 -14.99 -0.40
C ASN A 82 8.01 -14.88 -1.11
N ASN A 83 8.51 -13.67 -1.37
CA ASN A 83 9.84 -13.48 -1.96
C ASN A 83 10.95 -14.10 -1.10
N ILE A 84 10.89 -13.94 0.23
CA ILE A 84 11.88 -14.56 1.15
C ILE A 84 11.83 -16.09 1.04
N ARG A 85 10.63 -16.68 0.97
CA ARG A 85 10.46 -18.13 0.83
C ARG A 85 11.00 -18.64 -0.49
N GLU A 86 10.66 -18.00 -1.60
CA GLU A 86 11.17 -18.36 -2.94
C GLU A 86 12.70 -18.27 -3.00
N GLN A 87 13.28 -17.26 -2.37
CA GLN A 87 14.73 -17.10 -2.31
C GLN A 87 15.40 -18.18 -1.44
N GLY A 88 14.81 -18.52 -0.30
CA GLY A 88 15.27 -19.66 0.52
C GLY A 88 15.19 -21.00 -0.22
N GLU A 89 14.13 -21.24 -0.99
CA GLU A 89 13.96 -22.43 -1.82
C GLU A 89 15.01 -22.50 -2.95
N MET A 90 15.34 -21.36 -3.58
CA MET A 90 16.43 -21.26 -4.55
C MET A 90 17.79 -21.56 -3.91
N ASP A 91 18.09 -20.95 -2.76
CA ASP A 91 19.37 -21.15 -2.06
C ASP A 91 19.55 -22.61 -1.62
N GLU A 92 18.49 -23.26 -1.13
CA GLU A 92 18.48 -24.67 -0.75
C GLU A 92 18.66 -25.59 -1.99
N TYR A 93 18.05 -25.24 -3.13
CA TYR A 93 18.27 -25.94 -4.38
C TYR A 93 19.74 -25.87 -4.83
N TYR A 94 20.38 -24.69 -4.73
CA TYR A 94 21.78 -24.55 -5.08
C TYR A 94 22.70 -25.31 -4.12
N ASP A 95 22.49 -25.22 -2.80
CA ASP A 95 23.32 -25.93 -1.81
C ASP A 95 23.25 -27.47 -1.99
N ASN A 96 22.06 -28.01 -2.24
CA ASN A 96 21.86 -29.44 -2.44
C ASN A 96 22.52 -29.97 -3.73
N ASN A 97 22.59 -29.14 -4.77
CA ASN A 97 23.18 -29.53 -6.06
C ASN A 97 24.68 -29.18 -6.16
N GLN A 98 25.24 -28.41 -5.22
CA GLN A 98 26.67 -28.08 -5.18
C GLN A 98 27.49 -29.04 -4.30
N LYS A 99 26.87 -29.94 -3.51
CA LYS A 99 27.60 -30.94 -2.71
C LYS A 99 28.38 -31.88 -3.62
N PRO A 100 29.73 -31.95 -3.51
CA PRO A 100 30.51 -32.86 -4.34
C PRO A 100 30.10 -34.30 -4.01
N ALA A 101 29.88 -35.11 -5.05
CA ALA A 101 29.78 -36.55 -4.88
C ALA A 101 31.07 -37.02 -4.20
N VAL A 102 31.00 -37.35 -2.91
CA VAL A 102 32.12 -37.97 -2.19
C VAL A 102 32.33 -39.33 -2.85
N GLN A 103 33.17 -39.36 -3.88
CA GLN A 103 33.67 -40.60 -4.44
C GLN A 103 34.42 -41.30 -3.31
N HIS A 104 33.77 -42.30 -2.70
CA HIS A 104 34.46 -43.26 -1.85
C HIS A 104 35.47 -43.97 -2.73
N GLY A 105 36.71 -43.45 -2.75
CA GLY A 105 37.85 -44.09 -3.36
C GLY A 105 38.07 -45.43 -2.67
N VAL A 106 37.64 -46.51 -3.34
CA VAL A 106 38.06 -47.87 -3.00
C VAL A 106 39.56 -47.96 -3.23
N ILE A 107 40.31 -47.91 -2.14
CA ILE A 107 41.76 -48.13 -2.10
C ILE A 107 41.97 -49.63 -2.32
N ASN A 108 42.38 -50.03 -3.52
CA ASN A 108 42.86 -51.39 -3.78
C ASN A 108 44.36 -51.42 -3.43
N LEU A 109 44.68 -52.00 -2.27
CA LEU A 109 46.04 -52.38 -1.92
C LEU A 109 46.37 -53.71 -2.62
N SER A 110 47.56 -53.71 -3.24
CA SER A 110 48.13 -54.75 -4.11
C SER A 110 48.27 -56.12 -3.45
#